data_AF-A0A523Q5E4-F1
#
_entry.id   AF-A0A523Q5E4-F1
#
_cell.length_a   1.000
_cell.length_b   1.000
_cell.length_c   1.000
_cell.angle_alpha   90.00
_cell.angle_beta   90.00
_cell.angle_gamma   90.00
#
_symmetry.space_group_name_H-M   'P 1'
#
loop_
_entity.id
_entity.type
_entity.pdbx_description
1 polymer ?
#
loop_
_entity_poly.entity_id
_entity_poly.type
_entity_poly.pdbx_seq_one_letter_code
_entity_poly.pdbx_strand_id
1 'polypeptide(L)'
;MAARQAFVAMKRLFMSAVAPLSDGKGEWLRQQVRLANEPIDLWVLRGPVIAALRVDERGTRALRAELYRGLDTIFPEAFGLDGPVTLPPAADLMPTWAASQSSLSASA
;
A
#
# COMPACT_ATOMS: atom_id res chain seq x y z
N MET A 1 15.67 -14.63 -9.93
CA MET A 1 15.96 -14.33 -8.52
C MET A 1 15.62 -12.88 -8.16
N ALA A 2 15.91 -11.91 -9.03
CA ALA A 2 15.61 -10.47 -8.87
C ALA A 2 14.16 -10.17 -8.41
N ALA A 3 13.13 -10.61 -9.15
CA ALA A 3 11.73 -10.34 -8.80
C ALA A 3 11.32 -10.80 -7.38
N ARG A 4 11.82 -11.96 -6.93
CA ARG A 4 11.57 -12.45 -5.57
C ARG A 4 12.25 -11.58 -4.52
N GLN A 5 13.46 -11.09 -4.78
CA GLN A 5 14.15 -10.17 -3.89
C GLN A 5 13.46 -8.81 -3.83
N ALA A 6 13.00 -8.30 -4.97
CA ALA A 6 12.20 -7.08 -5.07
C ALA A 6 10.87 -7.21 -4.33
N PHE A 7 10.16 -8.34 -4.44
CA PHE A 7 8.96 -8.60 -3.64
C PHE A 7 9.25 -8.56 -2.14
N VAL A 8 10.33 -9.21 -1.68
CA VAL A 8 10.71 -9.18 -0.25
C VAL A 8 11.03 -7.75 0.21
N ALA A 9 11.72 -6.96 -0.61
CA ALA A 9 11.99 -5.56 -0.32
C ALA A 9 10.69 -4.74 -0.25
N MET A 10 9.77 -4.94 -1.19
CA MET A 10 8.44 -4.31 -1.19
C MET A 10 7.65 -4.69 0.08
N LYS A 11 7.64 -5.96 0.48
CA LYS A 11 6.96 -6.42 1.69
C LYS A 11 7.51 -5.75 2.95
N ARG A 12 8.84 -5.61 3.05
CA ARG A 12 9.50 -4.92 4.17
C ARG A 12 9.18 -3.42 4.23
N LEU A 13 9.13 -2.77 3.07
CA LEU A 13 8.72 -1.37 2.95
C LEU A 13 7.30 -1.17 3.50
N PHE A 14 6.36 -2.00 3.07
CA PHE A 14 4.98 -1.96 3.57
C PHE A 14 4.91 -2.24 5.07
N MET A 15 5.61 -3.26 5.57
CA MET A 15 5.65 -3.58 7.01
C MET A 15 6.13 -2.40 7.85
N SER A 16 7.16 -1.68 7.38
CA SER A 16 7.69 -0.50 8.06
C SER A 16 6.70 0.65 8.05
N ALA A 17 6.02 0.87 6.91
CA ALA A 17 5.01 1.90 6.76
C ALA A 17 3.81 1.69 7.70
N VAL A 18 3.35 0.45 7.91
CA VAL A 18 2.18 0.16 8.75
C VAL A 18 2.51 -0.02 10.24
N ALA A 19 3.78 -0.17 10.60
CA ALA A 19 4.22 -0.37 11.98
C ALA A 19 3.74 0.70 12.99
N PRO A 20 3.79 2.02 12.68
CA PRO A 20 3.36 3.05 13.63
C PRO A 20 1.83 3.23 13.70
N LEU A 21 1.06 2.53 12.87
CA LEU A 21 -0.40 2.65 12.85
C LEU A 21 -1.01 1.81 13.99
N SER A 22 -1.39 2.50 15.08
CA SER A 22 -1.89 1.88 16.31
C SER A 22 -3.42 1.78 16.38
N ASP A 23 -4.14 2.37 15.43
CA ASP A 23 -5.60 2.29 15.37
C ASP A 23 -6.08 0.94 14.81
N GLY A 24 -7.39 0.69 14.89
CA GLY A 24 -7.96 -0.57 14.39
C GLY A 24 -7.71 -0.80 12.90
N LYS A 25 -7.66 0.28 12.11
CA LYS A 25 -7.31 0.23 10.67
C LYS A 25 -5.84 -0.15 10.48
N GLY A 26 -4.94 0.37 11.30
CA GLY A 26 -3.52 0.02 11.34
C GLY A 26 -3.28 -1.45 11.66
N GLU A 27 -3.98 -2.01 12.64
CA GLU A 27 -3.90 -3.44 12.96
C GLU A 27 -4.37 -4.31 11.77
N TRP A 28 -5.49 -3.95 11.16
CA TRP A 28 -5.99 -4.64 9.97
C TRP A 28 -4.97 -4.57 8.81
N LEU A 29 -4.40 -3.39 8.54
CA LEU A 29 -3.36 -3.22 7.51
C LEU A 29 -2.11 -4.04 7.80
N ARG A 30 -1.64 -4.09 9.06
CA ARG A 30 -0.53 -4.96 9.48
C ARG A 30 -0.80 -6.42 9.17
N GLN A 31 -2.02 -6.90 9.40
CA GLN A 31 -2.38 -8.26 9.07
C GLN A 31 -2.44 -8.50 7.56
N GLN A 32 -3.03 -7.59 6.77
CA GLN A 32 -3.08 -7.72 5.31
C GLN A 32 -1.68 -7.76 4.68
N VAL A 33 -0.78 -6.87 5.13
CA VAL A 33 0.61 -6.86 4.65
C VAL A 33 1.34 -8.16 4.98
N ARG A 34 1.08 -8.78 6.14
CA ARG A 34 1.65 -10.08 6.50
C ARG A 34 1.14 -11.20 5.59
N LEU A 35 -0.15 -11.19 5.28
CA LEU A 35 -0.82 -12.19 4.44
C LEU A 35 -0.51 -12.07 2.95
N ALA A 36 -0.06 -10.91 2.48
CA ALA A 36 0.32 -10.70 1.09
C ALA A 36 1.43 -11.68 0.65
N ASN A 37 1.19 -12.45 -0.41
CA ASN A 37 2.12 -13.45 -0.94
C ASN A 37 2.61 -13.09 -2.35
N GLU A 38 1.89 -12.23 -3.04
CA GLU A 38 2.23 -11.75 -4.38
C GLU A 38 2.40 -10.21 -4.39
N PRO A 39 3.20 -9.66 -5.31
CA PRO A 39 3.35 -8.21 -5.48
C PRO A 39 2.02 -7.46 -5.67
N ILE A 40 1.05 -8.08 -6.35
CA ILE A 40 -0.28 -7.51 -6.59
C ILE A 40 -1.08 -7.28 -5.30
N ASP A 41 -0.92 -8.14 -4.31
CA ASP A 41 -1.59 -7.99 -3.01
C ASP A 41 -1.15 -6.69 -2.33
N LEU A 42 0.16 -6.43 -2.30
CA LEU A 42 0.72 -5.20 -1.75
C LEU A 42 0.34 -3.98 -2.57
N TRP A 43 0.26 -4.13 -3.90
CA TRP A 43 -0.17 -3.04 -4.77
C TRP A 43 -1.57 -2.54 -4.46
N VAL A 44 -2.53 -3.45 -4.23
CA VAL A 44 -3.91 -3.10 -3.87
C VAL A 44 -3.95 -2.40 -2.50
N LEU A 45 -3.07 -2.77 -1.57
CA LEU A 45 -2.97 -2.13 -0.25
C LEU A 45 -2.36 -0.72 -0.27
N ARG A 46 -1.71 -0.28 -1.36
CA ARG A 46 -1.03 1.02 -1.43
C ARG A 46 -1.95 2.19 -1.06
N GLY A 47 -3.17 2.21 -1.61
CA GLY A 47 -4.14 3.30 -1.41
C GLY A 47 -4.57 3.39 0.06
N PRO A 48 -5.06 2.29 0.67
CA PRO A 48 -5.36 2.22 2.09
C PRO A 48 -4.20 2.61 3.01
N VAL A 49 -2.96 2.17 2.73
CA VAL A 49 -1.77 2.52 3.52
C VAL A 49 -1.46 4.01 3.41
N ILE A 50 -1.44 4.57 2.20
CA ILE A 50 -1.20 6.00 1.97
C ILE A 50 -2.26 6.85 2.68
N ALA A 51 -3.53 6.43 2.64
CA ALA A 51 -4.62 7.11 3.32
C ALA A 51 -4.43 7.09 4.85
N ALA A 52 -4.01 5.96 5.43
CA ALA A 52 -3.73 5.87 6.87
C ALA A 52 -2.55 6.76 7.29
N LEU A 53 -1.48 6.80 6.49
CA LEU A 53 -0.32 7.69 6.68
C LEU A 53 -0.61 9.18 6.44
N ARG A 54 -1.83 9.56 6.07
CA ARG A 54 -2.24 10.98 5.99
C ARG A 54 -2.96 11.45 7.25
N VAL A 55 -3.45 10.52 8.07
CA VAL A 55 -4.17 10.84 9.30
C VAL A 55 -3.23 11.49 10.32
N ASP A 56 -1.98 11.01 10.41
CA ASP A 56 -0.91 11.65 11.20
C ASP A 56 0.18 12.25 10.29
N GLU A 57 -0.13 13.39 9.69
CA GLU A 57 0.70 14.10 8.72
C GLU A 57 2.09 14.48 9.26
N ARG A 58 2.24 14.75 10.56
CA ARG A 58 3.53 15.16 11.13
C ARG A 58 4.40 13.94 11.48
N GLY A 59 3.82 12.89 12.05
CA GLY A 59 4.54 11.68 12.45
C GLY A 59 4.91 10.77 11.27
N THR A 60 4.11 10.75 10.21
CA THR A 60 4.22 9.71 9.15
C THR A 60 4.57 10.22 7.75
N ARG A 61 4.84 11.52 7.59
CA ARG A 61 5.25 12.13 6.30
C ARG A 61 6.48 11.47 5.68
N ALA A 62 7.51 11.19 6.50
CA ALA A 62 8.74 10.56 6.03
C ALA A 62 8.48 9.16 5.48
N LEU A 63 7.68 8.36 6.19
CA LEU A 63 7.28 7.01 5.79
C LEU A 63 6.47 7.02 4.49
N ARG A 64 5.58 8.01 4.32
CA ARG A 64 4.83 8.16 3.08
C ARG A 64 5.73 8.52 1.90
N ALA A 65 6.71 9.41 2.10
CA ALA A 65 7.67 9.76 1.06
C ALA A 65 8.62 8.59 0.71
N GLU A 66 8.97 7.77 1.69
CA GLU A 66 9.71 6.53 1.48
C GLU A 66 8.89 5.50 0.71
N LEU A 67 7.61 5.33 1.07
CA LEU A 67 6.69 4.44 0.38
C LEU A 67 6.54 4.81 -1.11
N TYR A 68 6.33 6.09 -1.43
CA TYR A 68 6.26 6.52 -2.83
C TYR A 68 7.55 6.24 -3.59
N ARG A 69 8.72 6.60 -3.03
CA ARG A 69 10.02 6.34 -3.68
C ARG A 69 10.29 4.85 -3.89
N GLY A 70 9.93 4.02 -2.91
CA GLY A 70 10.05 2.57 -3.02
C GLY A 70 9.10 1.98 -4.05
N LEU A 71 7.88 2.50 -4.17
CA LEU A 71 6.94 2.10 -5.22
C LEU A 71 7.46 2.47 -6.62
N ASP A 72 8.10 3.62 -6.80
CA ASP A 72 8.64 3.99 -8.11
C ASP A 72 9.84 3.13 -8.55
N THR A 73 10.57 2.55 -7.59
CA THR A 73 11.85 1.87 -7.85
C THR A 73 11.76 0.35 -7.80
N ILE A 74 11.10 -0.21 -6.77
CA ILE A 74 11.06 -1.65 -6.49
C ILE A 74 9.91 -2.32 -7.25
N PHE A 75 8.85 -1.57 -7.55
CA PHE A 75 7.63 -2.12 -8.14
C PHE A 75 7.83 -2.71 -9.54
N PRO A 76 8.50 -2.03 -10.50
CA PRO A 76 8.71 -2.63 -11.83
C PRO A 76 9.46 -3.97 -11.73
N GLU A 77 10.48 -4.03 -10.87
CA GLU A 77 11.27 -5.24 -10.65
C GLU A 77 10.47 -6.36 -9.98
N ALA A 78 9.63 -6.04 -9.00
CA ALA A 78 8.78 -7.02 -8.31
C ALA A 78 7.75 -7.67 -9.25
N PHE A 79 7.31 -6.94 -10.28
CA PHE A 79 6.38 -7.45 -11.29
C PHE A 79 7.07 -8.00 -12.55
N GLY A 80 8.41 -7.95 -12.61
CA GLY A 80 9.17 -8.33 -13.81
C GLY A 80 8.84 -7.45 -15.03
N LEU A 81 8.49 -6.18 -14.78
CA LEU A 81 8.20 -5.20 -15.82
C LEU A 81 9.48 -4.50 -16.25
N ASP A 82 9.85 -4.67 -17.52
CA ASP A 82 11.02 -4.02 -18.13
C ASP A 82 10.71 -2.60 -18.66
N GLY A 83 9.63 -1.94 -18.20
CA GLY A 83 9.16 -0.65 -18.73
C GLY A 83 8.23 0.14 -17.80
N PRO A 84 7.82 1.37 -18.18
CA PRO A 84 6.96 2.22 -17.34
C PRO A 84 5.63 1.51 -17.07
N VAL A 85 5.29 1.44 -15.78
CA VAL A 85 4.16 0.68 -15.25
C VAL A 85 2.84 1.30 -15.73
N THR A 86 2.24 0.74 -16.77
CA THR A 86 0.84 1.02 -17.12
C THR A 86 -0.05 0.02 -16.40
N LEU A 87 -0.81 0.52 -15.43
CA LEU A 87 -1.63 -0.29 -14.53
C LEU A 87 -2.96 -0.70 -15.16
N PRO A 88 -3.53 -1.86 -14.78
CA PRO A 88 -4.95 -2.13 -15.00
C PRO A 88 -5.82 -1.10 -14.24
N PRO A 89 -6.99 -0.72 -14.79
CA PRO A 89 -7.85 0.30 -14.22
C PRO A 89 -8.29 -0.05 -12.80
N ALA A 90 -8.24 0.94 -11.90
CA ALA A 90 -8.52 0.77 -10.47
C ALA A 90 -9.92 0.22 -10.16
N ALA A 91 -10.87 0.35 -11.10
CA ALA A 91 -12.23 -0.14 -10.98
C ALA A 91 -12.30 -1.67 -10.83
N ASP A 92 -11.37 -2.41 -11.43
CA ASP A 92 -11.39 -3.89 -11.41
C ASP A 92 -10.72 -4.49 -10.16
N LEU A 93 -10.13 -3.64 -9.30
CA LEU A 93 -9.27 -4.06 -8.18
C LEU A 93 -9.72 -3.53 -6.81
N MET A 94 -10.85 -2.81 -6.72
CA MET A 94 -11.34 -2.29 -5.45
C MET A 94 -12.17 -3.35 -4.70
N PRO A 95 -11.77 -3.77 -3.49
CA PRO A 95 -12.67 -4.49 -2.60
C PRO A 95 -13.81 -3.55 -2.14
N THR A 96 -15.02 -4.11 -2.09
CA THR A 96 -16.31 -3.40 -1.89
C THR A 96 -16.40 -2.51 -0.66
N TRP A 97 -15.55 -2.70 0.35
CA TRP A 97 -15.50 -1.86 1.56
C TRP A 97 -14.93 -0.44 1.31
N ALA A 98 -14.22 -0.21 0.20
CA ALA A 98 -13.71 1.11 -0.16
C ALA A 98 -14.82 2.08 -0.59
N ALA A 99 -15.92 1.56 -1.15
CA ALA A 99 -17.09 2.35 -1.51
C ALA A 99 -17.87 2.86 -0.28
N SER A 100 -17.75 2.16 0.87
CA SER A 100 -18.52 2.46 2.09
C SER A 100 -17.97 3.63 2.92
N GLN A 101 -16.78 4.18 2.60
CA GLN A 101 -16.24 5.35 3.31
C GLN A 101 -16.73 6.69 2.74
N SER A 102 -17.26 6.73 1.52
CA SER A 102 -17.75 7.97 0.89
C SER A 102 -19.12 8.43 1.42
N SER A 103 -19.84 7.59 2.16
CA SER A 103 -21.18 7.91 2.67
C SER A 103 -21.20 8.58 4.05
N LEU A 104 -20.07 8.68 4.77
CA LEU A 104 -20.02 9.21 6.14
C LEU A 104 -19.65 10.70 6.26
N SER A 105 -19.43 11.42 5.16
CA SER A 105 -19.17 12.88 5.17
C SER A 105 -20.35 13.75 4.73
N ALA A 106 -21.54 13.18 4.50
CA ALA A 106 -22.71 13.94 4.03
C ALA A 106 -23.82 14.18 5.07
N SER A 107 -23.54 13.94 6.36
CA SER A 107 -24.47 14.28 7.45
C SER A 107 -23.71 14.85 8.64
N ALA A 108 -23.38 16.14 8.56
CA ALA A 108 -23.20 17.03 9.71
C ALA A 108 -23.64 18.43 9.30
#